data_AF-A0AAW2L493-F1
#
_entry.id   AF-A0AAW2L493-F1
#
_cell.length_a   1.000
_cell.length_b   1.000
_cell.length_c   1.000
_cell.angle_alpha   90.00
_cell.angle_beta   90.00
_cell.angle_gamma   90.00
#
_symmetry.space_group_name_H-M   'P 1'
#
loop_
_entity.id
_entity.type
_entity.pdbx_description
1 polymer ?
#
loop_
_entity_poly.entity_id
_entity_poly.type
_entity_poly.pdbx_seq_one_letter_code
_entity_poly.pdbx_strand_id
1 'polypeptide(L)'
;MGDSRRRGYSAGDSSTSSSAEKGKLENKKAKDSEALYYIQTAVADHIFPRISVATSAKEAWSILQKEYQGSAKVRIIKLQTLRRDFENMKMKDSETIDDILQKYVNW
;
A
#
# COMPACT_ATOMS: atom_id res chain seq x y z
N MET A 1 -0.49 -48.98 47.55
CA MET A 1 0.09 -49.61 46.35
C MET A 1 -1.05 -49.80 45.37
N GLY A 2 -1.25 -49.10 44.26
CA GLY A 2 -0.39 -48.24 43.46
C GLY A 2 -0.67 -48.60 41.99
N ASP A 3 -1.92 -48.49 41.53
CA ASP A 3 -2.31 -48.99 40.21
C ASP A 3 -2.23 -47.90 39.14
N SER A 4 -1.38 -48.17 38.14
CA SER A 4 -0.85 -47.19 37.21
C SER A 4 -1.77 -47.02 35.99
N ARG A 5 -2.51 -45.91 35.93
CA ARG A 5 -3.14 -45.44 34.69
C ARG A 5 -2.05 -44.97 33.72
N ARG A 6 -1.62 -45.84 32.79
CA ARG A 6 -0.86 -45.43 31.59
C ARG A 6 -1.77 -44.57 30.71
N ARG A 7 -1.74 -43.26 30.96
CA ARG A 7 -2.30 -42.23 30.08
C ARG A 7 -1.29 -42.05 28.95
N GLY A 8 -1.45 -42.81 27.87
CA GLY A 8 -0.67 -42.63 26.65
C GLY A 8 -1.01 -41.27 26.04
N TYR A 9 -0.14 -40.29 26.25
CA TYR A 9 -0.14 -39.07 25.44
C TYR A 9 0.41 -39.45 24.06
N SER A 10 -0.49 -39.55 23.07
CA SER A 10 -0.12 -39.57 21.65
C SER A 10 0.32 -38.16 21.26
N ALA A 11 1.62 -37.89 21.34
CA ALA A 11 2.23 -36.76 20.66
C ALA A 11 2.23 -37.05 19.16
N GLY A 12 1.15 -36.71 18.48
CA GLY A 12 0.98 -37.01 17.07
C GLY A 12 0.02 -36.06 16.39
N ASP A 13 0.33 -34.77 16.39
CA ASP A 13 -0.07 -33.87 15.28
C ASP A 13 0.66 -32.52 15.23
N SER A 14 1.90 -32.43 15.74
CA SER A 14 2.71 -31.21 15.60
C SER A 14 3.38 -31.08 14.23
N SER A 15 3.46 -32.16 13.45
CA SER A 15 4.38 -32.27 12.32
C SER A 15 3.78 -31.80 10.98
N THR A 16 2.46 -31.92 10.83
CA THR A 16 1.71 -31.66 9.59
C THR A 16 1.45 -30.17 9.35
N SER A 17 1.31 -29.37 10.40
CA SER A 17 1.10 -27.91 10.29
C SER A 17 2.36 -27.16 9.78
N SER A 18 3.57 -27.64 10.10
CA SER A 18 4.81 -26.91 9.80
C SER A 18 5.24 -26.92 8.32
N SER A 19 4.87 -27.96 7.57
CA SER A 19 5.30 -28.13 6.17
C SER A 19 4.49 -27.26 5.22
N ALA A 20 3.17 -27.19 5.43
CA ALA A 20 2.26 -26.36 4.63
C ALA A 20 2.55 -24.86 4.81
N GLU A 21 2.82 -24.42 6.05
CA GLU A 21 3.18 -23.02 6.33
C GLU A 21 4.53 -22.62 5.72
N LYS A 22 5.52 -23.53 5.71
CA LYS A 22 6.80 -23.31 5.02
C LYS A 22 6.61 -23.13 3.51
N GLY A 23 5.85 -24.02 2.86
CA GLY A 23 5.58 -23.92 1.42
C GLY A 23 4.87 -22.62 1.04
N LYS A 24 3.94 -22.16 1.87
CA LYS A 24 3.24 -20.88 1.67
C LYS A 24 4.16 -19.67 1.82
N LEU A 25 5.09 -19.71 2.77
CA LEU A 25 6.07 -18.64 2.97
C LEU A 25 7.05 -18.54 1.79
N GLU A 26 7.57 -19.66 1.31
CA GLU A 26 8.47 -19.69 0.15
C GLU A 26 7.78 -19.16 -1.12
N ASN A 27 6.53 -19.56 -1.36
CA ASN A 27 5.75 -19.04 -2.48
C ASN A 27 5.53 -17.51 -2.36
N LYS A 28 5.30 -16.99 -1.15
CA LYS A 28 5.20 -15.54 -0.93
C LYS A 28 6.52 -14.82 -1.24
N LYS A 29 7.66 -15.37 -0.83
CA LYS A 29 8.99 -14.81 -1.12
C LYS A 29 9.26 -14.78 -2.62
N ALA A 30 8.96 -15.88 -3.33
CA ALA A 30 9.14 -15.96 -4.78
C ALA A 30 8.30 -14.91 -5.52
N LYS A 31 7.03 -14.74 -5.12
CA LYS A 31 6.15 -13.72 -5.69
C LYS A 31 6.62 -12.29 -5.37
N ASP A 32 7.13 -12.06 -4.16
CA ASP A 32 7.65 -10.76 -3.77
C ASP A 32 8.93 -10.40 -4.56
N SER A 33 9.85 -11.35 -4.74
CA SER A 33 11.05 -11.14 -5.55
C SER A 33 10.73 -10.91 -7.01
N GLU A 34 9.76 -11.65 -7.56
CA GLU A 34 9.29 -11.46 -8.93
C GLU A 34 8.65 -10.08 -9.11
N ALA A 35 7.77 -9.67 -8.20
CA ALA A 35 7.16 -8.34 -8.23
C ALA A 35 8.19 -7.22 -8.07
N LEU A 36 9.19 -7.39 -7.21
CA LEU A 36 10.26 -6.42 -7.02
C LEU A 36 11.07 -6.24 -8.32
N TYR A 37 11.40 -7.34 -9.00
CA TYR A 37 12.09 -7.30 -10.28
C TYR A 37 11.29 -6.54 -11.34
N TYR A 38 9.97 -6.78 -11.45
CA TYR A 38 9.12 -6.02 -12.38
C TYR A 38 9.08 -4.52 -12.06
N ILE A 39 9.00 -4.14 -10.78
CA ILE A 39 9.03 -2.73 -10.38
C ILE A 39 10.37 -2.10 -10.76
N GLN A 40 11.48 -2.78 -10.50
CA GLN A 40 12.83 -2.29 -10.79
C GLN A 40 13.10 -2.12 -12.29
N THR A 41 12.56 -3.00 -13.13
CA THR A 41 12.74 -2.95 -14.58
C THR A 41 11.76 -2.02 -15.29
N ALA A 42 10.63 -1.70 -14.67
CA ALA A 42 9.62 -0.79 -15.24
C ALA A 42 9.94 0.70 -15.06
N VAL A 43 10.86 1.06 -14.14
CA VAL A 43 11.23 2.46 -13.90
C VAL A 43 12.35 2.90 -14.84
N ALA A 44 12.37 4.20 -15.17
CA ALA A 44 13.49 4.79 -15.91
C ALA A 44 14.78 4.78 -15.08
N ASP A 45 15.93 4.75 -15.75
CA ASP A 45 17.26 4.66 -15.12
C ASP A 45 17.51 5.73 -14.04
N HIS A 46 17.03 6.95 -14.26
CA HIS A 46 17.19 8.04 -13.29
C HIS A 46 16.30 7.90 -12.04
N ILE A 47 15.29 7.03 -12.06
CA ILE A 47 14.40 6.73 -10.94
C ILE A 47 14.88 5.50 -10.16
N PHE A 48 15.54 4.55 -10.82
CA PHE A 48 16.03 3.32 -10.20
C PHE A 48 16.81 3.53 -8.88
N PRO A 49 17.75 4.49 -8.75
CA PRO A 49 18.49 4.73 -7.50
C PRO A 49 17.59 5.02 -6.29
N ARG A 50 16.36 5.51 -6.50
CA ARG A 50 15.42 5.79 -5.41
C ARG A 50 14.89 4.51 -4.78
N ILE A 51 14.78 3.42 -5.53
CA ILE A 51 14.21 2.14 -5.09
C ILE A 51 15.26 1.02 -4.96
N SER A 52 16.53 1.29 -5.27
CA SER A 52 17.58 0.26 -5.34
C SER A 52 17.89 -0.41 -3.99
N VAL A 53 17.60 0.28 -2.88
CA VAL A 53 17.76 -0.26 -1.51
C VAL A 53 16.55 -1.04 -1.02
N ALA A 54 15.45 -1.07 -1.78
CA ALA A 54 14.24 -1.77 -1.38
C ALA A 54 14.45 -3.30 -1.40
N THR A 55 14.05 -3.95 -0.31
CA THR A 55 14.22 -5.40 -0.12
C THR A 55 12.96 -6.20 -0.43
N SER A 56 11.84 -5.50 -0.66
CA SER A 56 10.55 -6.10 -1.03
C SER A 56 9.82 -5.25 -2.05
N ALA A 57 8.92 -5.86 -2.81
CA ALA A 57 8.09 -5.14 -3.78
C ALA A 57 7.24 -4.06 -3.11
N LYS A 58 6.75 -4.35 -1.90
CA LYS A 58 5.98 -3.41 -1.08
C LYS A 58 6.78 -2.17 -0.71
N GLU A 59 8.05 -2.34 -0.33
CA GLU A 59 8.93 -1.24 0.03
C GLU A 59 9.22 -0.35 -1.19
N ALA A 60 9.59 -0.95 -2.32
CA ALA A 60 9.82 -0.23 -3.58
C ALA A 60 8.58 0.58 -4.00
N TRP A 61 7.40 -0.04 -3.96
CA TRP A 61 6.14 0.62 -4.26
C TRP A 61 5.83 1.79 -3.30
N SER A 62 6.09 1.60 -2.00
CA SER A 62 5.86 2.64 -1.00
C SER A 62 6.77 3.85 -1.21
N ILE A 63 8.02 3.64 -1.62
CA ILE A 63 8.95 4.71 -1.99
C ILE A 63 8.42 5.49 -3.20
N LEU A 64 8.01 4.80 -4.27
CA LEU A 64 7.45 5.44 -5.46
C LEU A 64 6.19 6.25 -5.13
N GLN A 65 5.28 5.69 -4.32
CA GLN A 65 4.09 6.42 -3.88
C GLN A 65 4.45 7.69 -3.11
N LYS A 66 5.43 7.62 -2.20
CA LYS A 66 5.87 8.78 -1.42
C LYS A 66 6.51 9.85 -2.32
N GLU A 67 7.31 9.45 -3.31
CA GLU A 67 7.96 10.36 -4.26
C GLU A 67 6.94 11.16 -5.08
N TYR A 68 5.98 10.47 -5.71
CA TYR A 68 5.09 11.10 -6.68
C TYR A 68 3.80 11.64 -6.07
N GLN A 69 3.27 11.00 -5.03
CA GLN A 69 2.02 11.45 -4.39
C GLN A 69 2.27 12.30 -3.15
N GLY A 70 3.50 12.27 -2.61
CA GLY A 70 3.82 12.84 -1.31
C GLY A 70 3.39 11.93 -0.16
N SER A 71 3.78 12.33 1.06
CA SER A 71 3.38 11.63 2.28
C SER A 71 1.86 11.64 2.49
N ALA A 72 1.36 10.78 3.38
CA ALA A 72 -0.05 10.81 3.77
C ALA A 72 -0.50 12.21 4.24
N LYS A 73 0.37 12.93 4.98
CA LYS A 73 0.13 14.32 5.39
C LYS A 73 -0.01 15.26 4.20
N VAL A 74 0.90 15.17 3.21
CA VAL A 74 0.83 15.99 1.99
C VAL A 74 -0.46 15.71 1.22
N ARG A 75 -0.87 14.44 1.09
CA ARG A 75 -2.13 14.09 0.42
C ARG A 75 -3.36 14.66 1.14
N ILE A 76 -3.38 14.62 2.48
CA ILE A 76 -4.45 15.23 3.28
C ILE A 76 -4.50 16.74 3.07
N ILE A 77 -3.34 17.42 3.10
CA ILE A 77 -3.28 18.87 2.89
C ILE A 77 -3.77 19.25 1.48
N LYS A 78 -3.37 18.50 0.45
CA LYS A 78 -3.87 18.69 -0.92
C LYS A 78 -5.39 18.54 -0.98
N LEU A 79 -5.95 17.50 -0.35
CA LEU A 79 -7.39 17.27 -0.31
C LEU A 79 -8.14 18.39 0.43
N GLN A 80 -7.62 18.85 1.57
CA GLN A 80 -8.21 19.97 2.31
C GLN A 80 -8.17 21.27 1.51
N THR A 81 -7.09 21.51 0.77
CA THR A 81 -6.96 22.68 -0.11
C THR A 81 -8.01 22.63 -1.20
N LEU A 82 -8.12 21.50 -1.92
CA LEU A 82 -9.15 21.31 -2.95
C LEU A 82 -10.57 21.49 -2.42
N ARG A 83 -10.86 20.94 -1.23
CA ARG A 83 -12.16 21.11 -0.57
C ARG A 83 -12.45 22.58 -0.28
N ARG A 84 -11.48 23.32 0.26
CA ARG A 84 -11.63 24.75 0.54
C ARG A 84 -11.83 25.55 -0.74
N ASP A 85 -11.06 25.25 -1.78
CA ASP A 85 -11.18 25.94 -3.07
C ASP A 85 -12.57 25.69 -3.69
N PHE A 86 -13.10 24.47 -3.55
CA PHE A 86 -14.47 24.14 -3.94
C PHE A 86 -15.52 24.88 -3.11
N GLU A 87 -15.39 24.93 -1.78
CA GLU A 87 -16.30 25.70 -0.91
C GLU A 87 -16.27 27.21 -1.25
N ASN A 88 -15.11 27.72 -1.66
CA ASN A 88 -14.91 29.10 -2.10
C ASN A 88 -15.48 29.39 -3.51
N MET A 89 -15.74 28.37 -4.33
CA MET A 89 -16.39 28.51 -5.64
C MET A 89 -17.91 28.69 -5.56
N LYS A 90 -18.47 28.84 -4.36
CA LYS A 90 -19.89 29.11 -4.16
C LYS A 90 -20.33 30.43 -4.82
N MET A 91 -21.52 30.39 -5.43
CA MET A 91 -22.21 31.56 -5.99
C MET A 91 -22.48 32.60 -4.91
N LYS A 92 -22.07 33.84 -5.19
CA LYS A 92 -22.47 35.01 -4.42
C LYS A 92 -23.82 35.54 -4.91
N ASP A 93 -24.54 36.25 -4.06
CA ASP A 93 -25.86 36.82 -4.40
C ASP A 93 -25.81 37.81 -5.59
N SER A 94 -24.63 38.37 -5.87
CA SER A 94 -24.39 39.29 -6.98
C SER A 94 -23.92 38.61 -8.28
N GLU A 95 -23.68 37.30 -8.27
CA GLU A 95 -23.16 36.56 -9.42
C GLU A 95 -24.32 35.98 -10.24
N THR A 96 -24.13 35.87 -11.55
CA THR A 96 -25.07 35.18 -12.44
C THR A 96 -24.70 33.70 -12.60
N ILE A 97 -25.61 32.91 -13.18
CA ILE A 97 -25.33 31.50 -13.50
C ILE A 97 -24.16 31.39 -14.47
N ASP A 98 -24.08 32.29 -15.46
CA ASP A 98 -22.98 32.30 -16.44
C ASP A 98 -21.62 32.60 -15.78
N ASP A 99 -21.58 33.50 -14.79
CA ASP A 99 -20.36 33.80 -14.02
C ASP A 99 -19.87 32.57 -13.25
N ILE A 100 -20.80 31.79 -12.69
CA ILE A 100 -20.49 30.54 -12.00
C ILE A 100 -20.00 29.47 -12.98
N LEU A 101 -20.65 29.31 -14.13
CA LEU A 101 -20.22 28.35 -15.14
C LEU A 101 -18.81 28.68 -15.66
N GLN A 102 -18.49 29.95 -15.87
CA GLN A 102 -17.14 30.37 -16.26
C GLN A 102 -16.10 30.05 -15.18
N LYS A 103 -16.42 30.17 -13.89
CA LYS A 103 -15.51 29.76 -12.82
C LYS A 103 -15.21 28.27 -12.84
N TYR A 104 -16.22 27.44 -13.08
CA TYR A 104 -16.05 25.99 -13.14
C TYR A 104 -15.32 25.52 -14.42
N VAL A 105 -15.49 26.23 -15.54
CA VAL A 105 -14.80 25.91 -16.80
C VAL A 105 -13.31 26.28 -16.76
N ASN A 106 -12.93 27.30 -15.97
CA ASN A 106 -11.56 27.81 -15.87
C ASN A 106 -10.76 27.24 -14.68
N TRP A 107 -11.31 26.24 -13.99
CA TRP A 107 -10.65 25.52 -12.88
C TRP A 107 -10.04 24.21 -13.37
#